data_AF-A0A6C0ETP9-F1
#
_entry.id   AF-A0A6C0ETP9-F1
#
_cell.length_a   1.000
_cell.length_b   1.000
_cell.length_c   1.000
_cell.angle_alpha   90.00
_cell.angle_beta   90.00
_cell.angle_gamma   90.00
#
_symmetry.space_group_name_H-M   'P 1'
#
loop_
_entity.id
_entity.type
_entity.pdbx_description
1 polymer ?
#
loop_
_entity_poly.entity_id
_entity_poly.type
_entity_poly.pdbx_seq_one_letter_code
_entity_poly.pdbx_strand_id
1 'polypeptide(L)'
;MNYITFSISESKIINDTQLNGLNKKKILSSLIPGNISTYVYNTEKEYYEEYQQSYFALTTKKAGWDCLRHYEILANGCIPYFPLINECPINTLSLFPKDLIKEGNILYEKSKLYGLDINEYNILRNKMLDYTKEHLTTQKMAEYILNKINMKPKKILFLSGDLNPDYLRCLTLEGFKLLMGELCHDYPKIKHIYKNNIPNLYGKGFTYSNLLDNSLHNDEYDKTIIDDINNKNYDLIIYGSYHRGMPYYELVSKTYKPNEVVLLCGEDIHKCDNQWIQKGHYVFMREG
;
A
#
# COMPACT_ATOMS: atom_id res chain seq x y z
N MET A 1 -7.85 10.32 15.16
CA MET A 1 -7.57 9.13 14.33
C MET A 1 -7.49 9.59 12.89
N ASN A 2 -6.48 9.18 12.13
CA ASN A 2 -6.40 9.43 10.70
C ASN A 2 -6.63 8.12 9.95
N TYR A 3 -7.33 8.16 8.82
CA TYR A 3 -7.58 6.97 8.02
C TYR A 3 -6.70 6.96 6.78
N ILE A 4 -6.18 5.78 6.45
CA ILE A 4 -5.33 5.50 5.29
C ILE A 4 -5.82 4.25 4.60
N THR A 5 -5.18 3.93 3.48
CA THR A 5 -5.42 2.71 2.73
C THR A 5 -4.07 2.17 2.26
N PHE A 6 -4.00 0.99 1.68
CA PHE A 6 -2.79 0.56 0.99
C PHE A 6 -2.48 1.49 -0.20
N SER A 7 -1.37 1.23 -0.84
CA SER A 7 -0.90 1.96 -2.01
C SER A 7 -0.15 1.01 -2.92
N ILE A 8 0.32 1.50 -4.06
CA ILE A 8 1.14 0.69 -4.98
C ILE A 8 2.35 1.48 -5.44
N SER A 9 3.47 0.80 -5.66
CA SER A 9 4.66 1.45 -6.20
C SER A 9 4.34 2.01 -7.58
N GLU A 10 4.73 3.25 -7.85
CA GLU A 10 4.52 3.87 -9.18
C GLU A 10 5.19 3.04 -10.28
N SER A 11 6.32 2.39 -9.98
CA SER A 11 7.02 1.48 -10.89
C SER A 11 6.21 0.25 -11.31
N LYS A 12 5.13 -0.07 -10.59
CA LYS A 12 4.24 -1.21 -10.85
C LYS A 12 2.98 -0.80 -11.61
N ILE A 13 2.77 0.49 -11.85
CA ILE A 13 1.63 1.01 -12.62
C ILE A 13 1.99 0.97 -14.10
N ILE A 14 1.10 0.43 -14.92
CA ILE A 14 1.23 0.38 -16.37
C ILE A 14 1.40 1.79 -16.93
N ASN A 15 2.40 1.98 -17.80
CA ASN A 15 2.60 3.27 -18.47
C ASN A 15 1.70 3.42 -19.71
N ASP A 16 1.58 4.64 -20.22
CA ASP A 16 0.64 4.95 -21.31
C ASP A 16 0.97 4.20 -22.61
N THR A 17 2.25 3.96 -22.90
CA THR A 17 2.68 3.16 -24.06
C THR A 17 2.21 1.72 -23.94
N GLN A 18 2.40 1.10 -22.77
CA GLN A 18 1.93 -0.26 -22.49
C GLN A 18 0.39 -0.32 -22.50
N LEU A 19 -0.27 0.68 -21.91
CA LEU A 19 -1.73 0.78 -21.85
C LEU A 19 -2.37 0.80 -23.24
N ASN A 20 -1.83 1.63 -24.14
CA ASN A 20 -2.30 1.75 -25.52
C ASN A 20 -2.03 0.49 -26.36
N GLY A 21 -1.02 -0.29 -25.98
CA GLY A 21 -0.68 -1.57 -26.61
C GLY A 21 -1.44 -2.78 -26.04
N LEU A 22 -2.30 -2.60 -25.04
CA LEU A 22 -3.01 -3.72 -24.42
C LEU A 22 -3.99 -4.38 -25.39
N ASN A 23 -3.84 -5.70 -25.56
CA ASN A 23 -4.81 -6.53 -26.24
C ASN A 23 -5.68 -7.27 -25.21
N LYS A 24 -6.84 -6.69 -24.89
CA LYS A 24 -7.81 -7.28 -23.95
C LYS A 24 -8.54 -8.45 -24.60
N LYS A 25 -8.39 -9.65 -24.03
CA LYS A 25 -8.93 -10.93 -24.55
C LYS A 25 -10.06 -11.51 -23.71
N LYS A 26 -10.15 -11.14 -22.44
CA LYS A 26 -11.10 -11.71 -21.47
C LYS A 26 -12.02 -10.63 -20.94
N ILE A 27 -13.32 -10.90 -20.86
CA ILE A 27 -14.26 -10.02 -20.15
C ILE A 27 -13.90 -9.97 -18.66
N LEU A 28 -13.62 -11.13 -18.04
CA LEU A 28 -13.26 -11.22 -16.63
C LEU A 28 -11.94 -12.00 -16.48
N SER A 29 -11.07 -11.52 -15.60
CA SER A 29 -9.84 -12.21 -15.21
C SER A 29 -10.13 -13.60 -14.64
N SER A 30 -9.23 -14.53 -14.93
CA SER A 30 -9.26 -15.89 -14.40
C SER A 30 -8.81 -15.97 -12.93
N LEU A 31 -8.23 -14.90 -12.38
CA LEU A 31 -7.85 -14.82 -10.97
C LEU A 31 -9.09 -14.61 -10.09
N ILE A 32 -9.43 -15.62 -9.28
CA ILE A 32 -10.61 -15.59 -8.41
C ILE A 32 -10.14 -15.49 -6.95
N PRO A 33 -10.42 -14.37 -6.25
CA PRO A 33 -10.11 -14.22 -4.84
C PRO A 33 -10.64 -15.38 -4.00
N GLY A 34 -9.79 -15.94 -3.14
CA GLY A 34 -10.14 -17.08 -2.28
C GLY A 34 -10.02 -18.45 -2.95
N ASN A 35 -9.88 -18.51 -4.27
CA ASN A 35 -9.63 -19.76 -4.98
C ASN A 35 -8.14 -19.89 -5.37
N ILE A 36 -7.38 -20.58 -4.52
CA ILE A 36 -5.92 -20.74 -4.67
C ILE A 36 -5.55 -21.39 -6.01
N SER A 37 -6.40 -22.28 -6.56
CA SER A 37 -6.09 -22.95 -7.84
C SER A 37 -6.03 -22.00 -9.04
N THR A 38 -6.53 -20.77 -8.90
CA THR A 38 -6.44 -19.74 -9.95
C THR A 38 -5.12 -18.96 -9.94
N TYR A 39 -4.34 -19.05 -8.86
CA TYR A 39 -3.07 -18.34 -8.69
C TYR A 39 -1.88 -19.17 -9.21
N VAL A 40 -1.92 -19.48 -10.51
CA VAL A 40 -0.97 -20.41 -11.17
C VAL A 40 0.34 -19.77 -11.63
N TYR A 41 0.43 -18.44 -11.64
CA TYR A 41 1.54 -17.69 -12.22
C TYR A 41 2.81 -17.75 -11.37
N ASN A 42 3.96 -17.93 -12.00
CA ASN A 42 5.25 -18.06 -11.32
C ASN A 42 6.06 -16.77 -11.31
N THR A 43 5.75 -15.85 -12.22
CA THR A 43 6.38 -14.53 -12.28
C THR A 43 5.37 -13.42 -12.06
N GLU A 44 5.84 -12.29 -11.51
CA GLU A 44 5.02 -11.08 -11.32
C GLU A 44 4.48 -10.59 -12.67
N LYS A 45 5.31 -10.67 -13.71
CA LYS A 45 4.95 -10.30 -15.07
C LYS A 45 3.74 -11.10 -15.58
N GLU A 46 3.76 -12.43 -15.49
CA GLU A 46 2.63 -13.26 -15.92
C GLU A 46 1.37 -12.98 -15.08
N TYR A 47 1.52 -12.76 -13.77
CA TYR A 47 0.42 -12.39 -12.89
C TYR A 47 -0.22 -11.06 -13.29
N TYR A 48 0.59 -10.06 -13.65
CA TYR A 48 0.13 -8.77 -14.13
C TYR A 48 -0.48 -8.86 -15.52
N GLU A 49 0.12 -9.62 -16.43
CA GLU A 49 -0.40 -9.87 -17.77
C GLU A 49 -1.83 -10.44 -17.75
N GLU A 50 -2.16 -11.24 -16.74
CA GLU A 50 -3.53 -11.74 -16.55
C GLU A 50 -4.56 -10.62 -16.33
N TYR A 51 -4.24 -9.61 -15.52
CA TYR A 51 -5.10 -8.44 -15.37
C TYR A 51 -5.05 -7.56 -16.63
N GLN A 52 -3.87 -7.41 -17.23
CA GLN A 52 -3.70 -6.59 -18.44
C GLN A 52 -4.51 -7.12 -19.63
N GLN A 53 -4.68 -8.45 -19.77
CA GLN A 53 -5.51 -9.04 -20.83
C GLN A 53 -7.01 -9.10 -20.50
N SER A 54 -7.43 -8.66 -19.31
CA SER A 54 -8.81 -8.74 -18.83
C SER A 54 -9.46 -7.36 -18.73
N TYR A 55 -10.71 -7.21 -19.18
CA TYR A 55 -11.46 -5.96 -19.01
C TYR A 55 -11.76 -5.73 -17.52
N PHE A 56 -12.36 -6.72 -16.88
CA PHE A 56 -12.68 -6.67 -15.45
C PHE A 56 -11.91 -7.72 -14.66
N ALA A 57 -11.76 -7.51 -13.36
CA ALA A 57 -11.23 -8.52 -12.46
C ALA A 57 -12.03 -8.54 -11.15
N LEU A 58 -12.41 -9.73 -10.70
CA LEU A 58 -13.15 -9.89 -9.46
C LEU A 58 -12.24 -9.55 -8.28
N THR A 59 -12.74 -8.72 -7.37
CA THR A 59 -12.11 -8.51 -6.07
C THR A 59 -13.15 -8.51 -4.95
N THR A 60 -12.69 -8.74 -3.74
CA THR A 60 -13.51 -8.75 -2.53
C THR A 60 -12.62 -8.54 -1.31
N LYS A 61 -13.25 -8.30 -0.16
CA LYS A 61 -12.57 -8.33 1.14
C LYS A 61 -12.01 -9.73 1.42
N LYS A 62 -10.91 -9.81 2.17
CA LYS A 62 -10.40 -11.05 2.75
C LYS A 62 -10.70 -11.05 4.25
N ALA A 63 -9.67 -10.99 5.10
CA ALA A 63 -9.83 -10.72 6.51
C ALA A 63 -10.26 -9.25 6.72
N GLY A 64 -9.59 -8.31 6.04
CA GLY A 64 -10.01 -6.91 5.91
C GLY A 64 -10.58 -6.58 4.53
N TRP A 65 -11.16 -5.40 4.40
CA TRP A 65 -11.66 -4.84 3.14
C TRP A 65 -10.56 -4.36 2.22
N ASP A 66 -9.51 -3.78 2.79
CA ASP A 66 -8.39 -3.24 2.04
C ASP A 66 -7.43 -4.36 1.63
N CYS A 67 -7.43 -4.73 0.35
CA CYS A 67 -6.58 -5.80 -0.17
C CYS A 67 -5.65 -5.25 -1.24
N LEU A 68 -4.38 -5.65 -1.23
CA LEU A 68 -3.39 -5.26 -2.23
C LEU A 68 -3.86 -5.53 -3.67
N ARG A 69 -4.64 -6.60 -3.86
CA ARG A 69 -5.27 -6.96 -5.15
C ARG A 69 -6.03 -5.82 -5.80
N HIS A 70 -6.72 -4.97 -5.02
CA HIS A 70 -7.50 -3.86 -5.56
C HIS A 70 -6.60 -2.93 -6.38
N TYR A 71 -5.41 -2.66 -5.85
CA TYR A 71 -4.40 -1.79 -6.45
C TYR A 71 -3.68 -2.49 -7.61
N GLU A 72 -3.41 -3.78 -7.49
CA GLU A 72 -2.83 -4.58 -8.59
C GLU A 72 -3.74 -4.60 -9.83
N ILE A 73 -5.06 -4.70 -9.64
CA ILE A 73 -6.04 -4.62 -10.72
C ILE A 73 -6.01 -3.23 -11.38
N LEU A 74 -6.11 -2.18 -10.58
CA LEU A 74 -6.08 -0.79 -11.06
C LEU A 74 -4.78 -0.49 -11.83
N ALA A 75 -3.63 -0.82 -11.24
CA ALA A 75 -2.31 -0.58 -11.79
C ALA A 75 -2.05 -1.29 -13.12
N ASN A 76 -2.81 -2.35 -13.43
CA ASN A 76 -2.69 -3.09 -14.68
C ASN A 76 -3.75 -2.70 -15.74
N GLY A 77 -4.42 -1.57 -15.56
CA GLY A 77 -5.41 -1.06 -16.51
C GLY A 77 -6.62 -1.99 -16.66
N CYS A 78 -7.01 -2.64 -15.58
CA CYS A 78 -8.18 -3.49 -15.45
C CYS A 78 -9.17 -2.83 -14.47
N ILE A 79 -10.48 -2.96 -14.71
CA ILE A 79 -11.50 -2.39 -13.83
C ILE A 79 -11.87 -3.41 -12.73
N PRO A 80 -11.74 -3.07 -11.44
CA PRO A 80 -12.17 -3.96 -10.37
C PRO A 80 -13.70 -4.13 -10.39
N TYR A 81 -14.16 -5.38 -10.38
CA TYR A 81 -15.53 -5.74 -10.04
C TYR A 81 -15.57 -6.14 -8.57
N PHE A 82 -16.18 -5.31 -7.72
CA PHE A 82 -16.27 -5.50 -6.27
C PHE A 82 -17.73 -5.43 -5.80
N PRO A 83 -18.50 -6.54 -5.88
CA PRO A 83 -19.95 -6.55 -5.63
C PRO A 83 -20.37 -5.92 -4.30
N LEU A 84 -19.62 -6.18 -3.22
CA LEU A 84 -19.96 -5.76 -1.86
C LEU A 84 -19.40 -4.38 -1.46
N ILE A 85 -18.90 -3.58 -2.41
CA ILE A 85 -18.27 -2.29 -2.09
C ILE A 85 -19.20 -1.32 -1.34
N ASN A 86 -20.52 -1.46 -1.52
CA ASN A 86 -21.52 -0.64 -0.80
C ASN A 86 -21.63 -0.98 0.69
N GLU A 87 -21.18 -2.17 1.10
CA GLU A 87 -21.13 -2.59 2.51
C GLU A 87 -19.81 -2.20 3.20
N CYS A 88 -18.86 -1.62 2.44
CA CYS A 88 -17.58 -1.19 2.97
C CYS A 88 -17.76 -0.06 4.00
N PRO A 89 -17.20 -0.17 5.22
CA PRO A 89 -17.26 0.89 6.22
C PRO A 89 -16.75 2.23 5.68
N ILE A 90 -17.32 3.32 6.19
CA ILE A 90 -17.04 4.66 5.67
C ILE A 90 -15.56 5.03 5.79
N ASN A 91 -14.92 4.64 6.90
CA ASN A 91 -13.54 4.95 7.25
C ASN A 91 -12.53 3.90 6.80
N THR A 92 -13.01 2.81 6.20
CA THR A 92 -12.19 1.79 5.54
C THR A 92 -12.05 2.13 4.06
N LEU A 93 -10.91 1.76 3.45
CA LEU A 93 -10.63 2.10 2.04
C LEU A 93 -10.78 3.63 1.82
N SER A 94 -10.29 4.42 2.78
CA SER A 94 -10.69 5.84 2.92
C SER A 94 -10.17 6.75 1.82
N LEU A 95 -9.07 6.37 1.15
CA LEU A 95 -8.52 7.09 -0.01
C LEU A 95 -8.76 6.35 -1.33
N PHE A 96 -9.32 5.14 -1.27
CA PHE A 96 -9.61 4.32 -2.44
C PHE A 96 -10.88 4.86 -3.15
N PRO A 97 -10.93 4.87 -4.50
CA PRO A 97 -12.00 5.56 -5.24
C PRO A 97 -13.30 4.74 -5.27
N LYS A 98 -13.95 4.57 -4.11
CA LYS A 98 -15.14 3.72 -3.94
C LYS A 98 -16.25 4.04 -4.94
N ASP A 99 -16.44 5.30 -5.31
CA ASP A 99 -17.47 5.70 -6.27
C ASP A 99 -17.14 5.28 -7.71
N LEU A 100 -15.88 5.40 -8.14
CA LEU A 100 -15.46 4.84 -9.43
C LEU A 100 -15.63 3.32 -9.45
N ILE A 101 -15.36 2.62 -8.35
CA ILE A 101 -15.59 1.17 -8.27
C ILE A 101 -17.07 0.82 -8.42
N LYS A 102 -17.98 1.62 -7.86
CA LYS A 102 -19.43 1.43 -8.07
C LYS A 102 -19.81 1.62 -9.54
N GLU A 103 -19.25 2.62 -10.22
CA GLU A 103 -19.41 2.78 -11.68
C GLU A 103 -18.89 1.54 -12.43
N GLY A 104 -17.74 1.00 -12.02
CA GLY A 104 -17.16 -0.21 -12.58
C GLY A 104 -18.05 -1.45 -12.42
N ASN A 105 -18.67 -1.60 -11.25
CA ASN A 105 -19.66 -2.66 -11.01
C ASN A 105 -20.86 -2.53 -11.95
N ILE A 106 -21.42 -1.32 -12.08
CA ILE A 106 -22.56 -1.08 -12.98
C ILE A 106 -22.18 -1.42 -14.42
N LEU A 107 -21.01 -1.00 -14.87
CA LEU A 107 -20.52 -1.30 -16.22
C LEU A 107 -20.35 -2.80 -16.44
N TYR A 108 -19.78 -3.53 -15.48
CA TYR A 108 -19.66 -4.98 -15.57
C TYR A 108 -21.03 -5.68 -15.65
N GLU A 109 -21.99 -5.28 -14.81
CA GLU A 109 -23.35 -5.84 -14.83
C GLU A 109 -24.07 -5.58 -16.16
N LYS A 110 -23.98 -4.35 -16.69
CA LYS A 110 -24.49 -4.01 -18.03
C LYS A 110 -23.82 -4.88 -19.10
N SER A 111 -22.51 -5.09 -19.02
CA SER A 111 -21.78 -5.86 -20.04
C SER A 111 -22.26 -7.30 -20.17
N LYS A 112 -22.76 -7.89 -19.07
CA LYS A 112 -23.33 -9.24 -19.07
C LYS A 112 -24.69 -9.31 -19.76
N LEU A 113 -25.45 -8.21 -19.77
CA LEU A 113 -26.81 -8.15 -20.32
C LEU A 113 -26.82 -7.68 -21.79
N TYR A 114 -25.99 -6.70 -22.11
CA TYR A 114 -26.05 -5.97 -23.39
C TYR A 114 -24.77 -6.03 -24.21
N GLY A 115 -23.72 -6.68 -23.69
CA GLY A 115 -22.37 -6.60 -24.24
C GLY A 115 -21.60 -5.39 -23.70
N LEU A 116 -20.27 -5.43 -23.83
CA LEU A 116 -19.38 -4.39 -23.31
C LEU A 116 -19.32 -3.19 -24.25
N ASP A 117 -19.68 -2.00 -23.75
CA ASP A 117 -19.32 -0.74 -24.39
C ASP A 117 -17.84 -0.43 -24.15
N ILE A 118 -17.03 -0.54 -25.20
CA ILE A 118 -15.58 -0.34 -25.15
C ILE A 118 -15.22 1.13 -24.89
N ASN A 119 -16.03 2.08 -25.34
CA ASN A 119 -15.76 3.50 -25.11
C ASN A 119 -16.03 3.87 -23.64
N GLU A 120 -17.17 3.43 -23.09
CA GLU A 120 -17.50 3.61 -21.66
C GLU A 120 -16.42 2.96 -20.78
N TYR A 121 -15.98 1.74 -21.13
CA TYR A 121 -14.88 1.04 -20.47
C TYR A 121 -13.58 1.84 -20.49
N ASN A 122 -13.15 2.31 -21.67
CA ASN A 122 -11.87 3.01 -21.82
C ASN A 122 -11.86 4.32 -21.03
N ILE A 123 -12.98 5.06 -21.02
CA ILE A 123 -13.12 6.30 -20.24
C ILE A 123 -12.98 6.00 -18.74
N LEU A 124 -13.71 5.00 -18.23
CA LEU A 124 -13.68 4.67 -16.81
C LEU A 124 -12.31 4.12 -16.38
N ARG A 125 -11.71 3.24 -17.18
CA ARG A 125 -10.36 2.71 -16.94
C ARG A 125 -9.34 3.83 -16.84
N ASN A 126 -9.37 4.80 -17.75
CA ASN A 126 -8.42 5.91 -17.74
C ASN A 126 -8.61 6.78 -16.48
N LYS A 127 -9.86 7.14 -16.13
CA LYS A 127 -10.15 7.85 -14.87
C LYS A 127 -9.59 7.13 -13.63
N MET A 128 -9.76 5.81 -13.58
CA MET A 128 -9.27 4.99 -12.47
C MET A 128 -7.73 4.94 -12.41
N LEU A 129 -7.06 4.82 -13.56
CA LEU A 129 -5.60 4.84 -13.64
C LEU A 129 -5.04 6.21 -13.24
N ASP A 130 -5.63 7.30 -13.73
CA ASP A 130 -5.23 8.66 -13.38
C ASP A 130 -5.38 8.88 -11.86
N TYR A 131 -6.53 8.52 -11.29
CA TYR A 131 -6.74 8.55 -9.84
C TYR A 131 -5.67 7.73 -9.09
N THR A 132 -5.32 6.55 -9.59
CA THR A 132 -4.31 5.68 -8.97
C THR A 132 -2.94 6.35 -8.94
N LYS A 133 -2.51 6.95 -10.06
CA LYS A 133 -1.25 7.70 -10.17
C LYS A 133 -1.25 8.95 -9.27
N GLU A 134 -2.38 9.65 -9.17
CA GLU A 134 -2.49 10.91 -8.44
C GLU A 134 -2.64 10.74 -6.92
N HIS A 135 -3.20 9.62 -6.45
CA HIS A 135 -3.60 9.46 -5.05
C HIS A 135 -3.15 8.18 -4.37
N LEU A 136 -2.88 7.10 -5.11
CA LEU A 136 -2.68 5.77 -4.54
C LEU A 136 -1.25 5.23 -4.70
N THR A 137 -0.31 6.05 -5.14
CA THR A 137 1.10 5.63 -5.16
C THR A 137 1.68 5.63 -3.75
N THR A 138 2.72 4.82 -3.52
CA THR A 138 3.42 4.78 -2.23
C THR A 138 3.99 6.14 -1.84
N GLN A 139 4.54 6.88 -2.81
CA GLN A 139 4.97 8.27 -2.60
C GLN A 139 3.81 9.18 -2.15
N LYS A 140 2.66 9.11 -2.84
CA LYS A 140 1.46 9.90 -2.48
C LYS A 140 0.92 9.55 -1.09
N MET A 141 1.02 8.29 -0.68
CA MET A 141 0.66 7.88 0.68
C MET A 141 1.57 8.49 1.74
N ALA A 142 2.89 8.51 1.50
CA ALA A 142 3.84 9.15 2.41
C ALA A 142 3.62 10.68 2.48
N GLU A 143 3.38 11.33 1.33
CA GLU A 143 2.99 12.76 1.27
C GLU A 143 1.70 13.03 2.07
N TYR A 144 0.69 12.17 1.91
CA TYR A 144 -0.57 12.28 2.67
C TYR A 144 -0.34 12.20 4.18
N ILE A 145 0.49 11.26 4.65
CA ILE A 145 0.82 11.12 6.07
C ILE A 145 1.49 12.40 6.61
N LEU A 146 2.50 12.92 5.91
CA LEU A 146 3.21 14.15 6.31
C LEU A 146 2.29 15.37 6.31
N ASN A 147 1.41 15.49 5.31
CA ASN A 147 0.42 16.56 5.22
C ASN A 147 -0.59 16.49 6.37
N LYS A 148 -1.05 15.29 6.73
CA LYS A 148 -2.02 15.10 7.84
C LYS A 148 -1.45 15.47 9.20
N ILE A 149 -0.15 15.28 9.43
CA ILE A 149 0.52 15.69 10.67
C ILE A 149 1.09 17.11 10.62
N ASN A 150 1.02 17.77 9.45
CA ASN A 150 1.57 19.09 9.18
C ASN A 150 3.07 19.21 9.52
N MET A 151 3.87 18.22 9.10
CA MET A 151 5.33 18.20 9.33
C MET A 151 6.11 18.12 8.01
N LYS A 152 7.31 18.69 8.03
CA LYS A 152 8.32 18.59 6.96
C LYS A 152 9.65 18.13 7.55
N PRO A 153 9.74 16.85 7.99
CA PRO A 153 10.96 16.32 8.61
C PRO A 153 12.12 16.34 7.62
N LYS A 154 13.33 16.64 8.10
CA LYS A 154 14.57 16.52 7.34
C LYS A 154 15.18 15.13 7.49
N LYS A 155 14.94 14.46 8.62
CA LYS A 155 15.36 13.06 8.84
C LYS A 155 14.26 12.25 9.53
N ILE A 156 14.01 11.04 9.03
CA ILE A 156 12.99 10.12 9.54
C ILE A 156 13.66 8.83 10.00
N LEU A 157 13.24 8.32 11.16
CA LEU A 157 13.51 6.94 11.57
C LEU A 157 12.23 6.11 11.44
N PHE A 158 12.28 5.06 10.63
CA PHE A 158 11.19 4.14 10.39
C PHE A 158 11.46 2.83 11.13
N LEU A 159 10.79 2.62 12.26
CA LEU A 159 10.98 1.49 13.16
C LEU A 159 10.00 0.34 12.88
N SER A 160 10.52 -0.88 12.93
CA SER A 160 9.75 -2.11 12.75
C SER A 160 10.13 -3.14 13.81
N GLY A 161 9.15 -3.71 14.52
CA GLY A 161 9.41 -4.82 15.44
C GLY A 161 9.56 -6.15 14.71
N ASP A 162 8.49 -6.60 14.05
CA ASP A 162 8.47 -7.78 13.19
C ASP A 162 8.97 -7.43 11.78
N LEU A 163 9.81 -8.30 11.23
CA LEU A 163 10.43 -8.18 9.91
C LEU A 163 9.72 -9.03 8.82
N ASN A 164 8.73 -9.85 9.21
CA ASN A 164 7.87 -10.59 8.29
C ASN A 164 7.05 -9.63 7.43
N PRO A 165 6.67 -10.00 6.19
CA PRO A 165 5.89 -9.16 5.29
C PRO A 165 4.65 -8.52 5.93
N ASP A 166 4.51 -7.22 5.69
CA ASP A 166 3.33 -6.44 6.03
C ASP A 166 3.11 -5.40 4.94
N TYR A 167 1.98 -5.47 4.23
CA TYR A 167 1.76 -4.60 3.08
C TYR A 167 1.75 -3.12 3.47
N LEU A 168 1.12 -2.76 4.58
CA LEU A 168 1.04 -1.36 4.99
C LEU A 168 2.44 -0.80 5.26
N ARG A 169 3.22 -1.51 6.11
CA ARG A 169 4.59 -1.15 6.44
C ARG A 169 5.48 -1.10 5.20
N CYS A 170 5.46 -2.14 4.37
CA CYS A 170 6.37 -2.24 3.22
C CYS A 170 6.11 -1.14 2.20
N LEU A 171 4.85 -0.87 1.88
CA LEU A 171 4.47 0.14 0.89
C LEU A 171 4.64 1.57 1.42
N THR A 172 4.33 1.82 2.69
CA THR A 172 4.60 3.14 3.28
C THR A 172 6.09 3.41 3.44
N LEU A 173 6.88 2.41 3.83
CA LEU A 173 8.34 2.52 3.89
C LEU A 173 8.93 2.83 2.51
N GLU A 174 8.48 2.15 1.45
CA GLU A 174 8.87 2.49 0.08
C GLU A 174 8.58 3.97 -0.22
N GLY A 175 7.36 4.44 0.06
CA GLY A 175 6.96 5.83 -0.15
C GLY A 175 7.88 6.84 0.54
N PHE A 176 8.19 6.62 1.82
CA PHE A 176 9.11 7.49 2.55
C PHE A 176 10.53 7.45 2.01
N LYS A 177 11.01 6.27 1.58
CA LYS A 177 12.34 6.12 0.96
C LYS A 177 12.42 6.81 -0.40
N LEU A 178 11.35 6.80 -1.20
CA LEU A 178 11.29 7.56 -2.46
C LEU A 178 11.32 9.07 -2.24
N LEU A 179 10.65 9.56 -1.19
CA LEU A 179 10.64 11.00 -0.85
C LEU A 179 11.95 11.50 -0.26
N MET A 180 12.57 10.70 0.61
CA MET A 180 13.66 11.15 1.49
C MET A 180 15.02 10.54 1.14
N GLY A 181 15.05 9.49 0.32
CA GLY A 181 16.25 8.70 0.08
C GLY A 181 16.84 8.15 1.38
N GLU A 182 18.15 8.32 1.57
CA GLU A 182 18.90 7.91 2.75
C GLU A 182 18.50 8.68 4.04
N LEU A 183 17.79 9.81 3.92
CA LEU A 183 17.31 10.58 5.07
C LEU A 183 16.10 9.93 5.76
N CYS A 184 15.50 8.90 5.16
CA CYS A 184 14.59 7.98 5.86
C CYS A 184 15.35 6.69 6.17
N HIS A 185 15.80 6.50 7.40
CA HIS A 185 16.47 5.27 7.82
C HIS A 185 15.43 4.27 8.35
N ASP A 186 15.48 3.01 7.93
CA ASP A 186 14.62 1.95 8.45
C ASP A 186 15.41 1.02 9.36
N TYR A 187 14.87 0.73 10.55
CA TYR A 187 15.54 -0.13 11.50
C TYR A 187 14.58 -1.06 12.27
N PRO A 188 14.90 -2.36 12.39
CA PRO A 188 15.90 -3.08 11.59
C PRO A 188 15.53 -3.09 10.10
N LYS A 189 16.53 -3.28 9.23
CA LYS A 189 16.33 -3.32 7.77
C LYS A 189 15.25 -4.34 7.35
N ILE A 190 14.22 -3.89 6.63
CA ILE A 190 13.20 -4.79 6.06
C ILE A 190 13.77 -5.41 4.77
N LYS A 191 14.57 -6.47 4.90
CA LYS A 191 15.38 -7.00 3.78
C LYS A 191 14.60 -7.24 2.49
N HIS A 192 13.38 -7.78 2.56
CA HIS A 192 12.65 -8.20 1.37
C HIS A 192 12.11 -7.06 0.49
N ILE A 193 12.04 -5.83 0.98
CA ILE A 193 11.68 -4.69 0.12
C ILE A 193 12.87 -4.20 -0.71
N TYR A 194 14.10 -4.58 -0.35
CA TYR A 194 15.31 -4.22 -1.08
C TYR A 194 15.61 -5.24 -2.19
N LYS A 195 16.15 -4.78 -3.32
CA LYS A 195 16.51 -5.62 -4.47
C LYS A 195 17.43 -6.79 -4.08
N ASN A 196 17.24 -7.92 -4.75
CA ASN A 196 18.02 -9.15 -4.64
C ASN A 196 17.88 -9.89 -3.29
N ASN A 197 16.82 -9.61 -2.53
CA ASN A 197 16.54 -10.25 -1.25
C ASN A 197 15.15 -10.90 -1.30
N ILE A 198 14.99 -12.02 -2.02
CA ILE A 198 13.68 -12.65 -2.22
C ILE A 198 13.56 -13.95 -1.40
N PRO A 199 13.12 -13.88 -0.13
CA PRO A 199 12.73 -15.10 0.58
C PRO A 199 11.46 -15.70 -0.02
N ASN A 200 11.08 -16.89 0.45
CA ASN A 200 9.78 -17.50 0.13
C ASN A 200 8.65 -16.67 0.77
N LEU A 201 8.06 -15.77 -0.03
CA LEU A 201 7.09 -14.79 0.41
C LEU A 201 5.65 -15.17 0.04
N TYR A 202 4.68 -14.76 0.86
CA TYR A 202 3.27 -14.86 0.52
C TYR A 202 2.99 -14.09 -0.79
N GLY A 203 2.20 -14.69 -1.69
CA GLY A 203 1.97 -14.13 -3.02
C GLY A 203 3.26 -14.00 -3.86
N LYS A 204 4.29 -14.80 -3.55
CA LYS A 204 5.60 -14.80 -4.21
C LYS A 204 6.33 -13.44 -4.15
N GLY A 205 5.92 -12.56 -3.23
CA GLY A 205 6.48 -11.22 -3.10
C GLY A 205 6.09 -10.25 -4.20
N PHE A 206 5.11 -10.60 -5.05
CA PHE A 206 4.66 -9.71 -6.12
C PHE A 206 4.16 -8.39 -5.54
N THR A 207 4.41 -7.31 -6.26
CA THR A 207 3.97 -5.95 -5.97
C THR A 207 4.73 -5.25 -4.83
N TYR A 208 5.09 -5.93 -3.74
CA TYR A 208 5.57 -5.30 -2.51
C TYR A 208 7.03 -5.62 -2.14
N SER A 209 7.75 -6.43 -2.93
CA SER A 209 9.15 -6.80 -2.70
C SER A 209 10.09 -6.28 -3.80
N ASN A 210 11.40 -6.22 -3.51
CA ASN A 210 12.44 -5.74 -4.44
C ASN A 210 12.18 -4.34 -5.05
N LEU A 211 11.57 -3.46 -4.28
CA LEU A 211 11.21 -2.10 -4.70
C LEU A 211 12.39 -1.13 -4.53
N LEU A 212 13.17 -1.29 -3.47
CA LEU A 212 14.21 -0.34 -3.08
C LEU A 212 15.61 -0.77 -3.49
N ASP A 213 16.44 0.19 -3.86
CA ASP A 213 17.87 -0.03 -4.04
C ASP A 213 18.56 -0.23 -2.69
N ASN A 214 19.56 -1.12 -2.63
CA ASN A 214 20.29 -1.41 -1.39
C ASN A 214 21.06 -0.18 -0.86
N SER A 215 21.41 0.77 -1.72
CA SER A 215 22.05 2.05 -1.33
C SER A 215 21.18 2.92 -0.42
N LEU A 216 19.86 2.74 -0.44
CA LEU A 216 18.94 3.55 0.39
C LEU A 216 18.94 3.16 1.86
N HIS A 217 19.77 2.20 2.28
CA HIS A 217 19.94 1.81 3.68
C HIS A 217 21.42 1.82 4.05
N ASN A 218 21.74 2.42 5.19
CA ASN A 218 23.11 2.54 5.67
C ASN A 218 23.33 1.70 6.94
N ASP A 219 24.02 0.57 6.79
CA ASP A 219 24.31 -0.36 7.88
C ASP A 219 25.19 0.26 9.01
N GLU A 220 25.86 1.41 8.77
CA GLU A 220 26.59 2.11 9.83
C GLU A 220 25.64 2.83 10.80
N TYR A 221 24.48 3.30 10.33
CA TYR A 221 23.48 3.95 11.19
C TYR A 221 22.81 2.93 12.13
N ASP A 222 22.78 1.65 11.75
CA ASP A 222 22.26 0.56 12.58
C ASP A 222 23.06 0.40 13.89
N LYS A 223 24.36 0.74 13.87
CA LYS A 223 25.24 0.62 15.04
C LYS A 223 25.02 1.72 16.08
N THR A 224 24.41 2.84 15.68
CA THR A 224 24.24 4.03 16.51
C THR A 224 22.78 4.33 16.85
N ILE A 225 21.82 3.48 16.47
CA ILE A 225 20.37 3.75 16.62
C ILE A 225 19.98 4.24 18.02
N ILE A 226 20.49 3.62 19.08
CA ILE A 226 20.15 4.01 20.45
C ILE A 226 20.68 5.42 20.77
N ASP A 227 21.92 5.70 20.40
CA ASP A 227 22.54 7.02 20.59
C ASP A 227 21.87 8.08 19.71
N ASP A 228 21.50 7.74 18.48
CA ASP A 228 20.79 8.62 17.57
C ASP A 228 19.39 8.97 18.07
N ILE A 229 18.67 8.00 18.66
CA ILE A 229 17.40 8.26 19.33
C ILE A 229 17.63 9.19 20.53
N ASN A 230 18.60 8.90 21.40
CA ASN A 230 18.92 9.73 22.58
C ASN A 230 19.31 11.16 22.24
N ASN A 231 20.11 11.34 21.20
CA ASN A 231 20.61 12.63 20.74
C ASN A 231 19.59 13.39 19.88
N LYS A 232 18.39 12.81 19.67
CA LYS A 232 17.32 13.38 18.84
C LYS A 232 17.78 13.70 17.41
N ASN A 233 18.49 12.75 16.79
CA ASN A 233 19.02 12.90 15.43
C ASN A 233 17.95 12.80 14.32
N TYR A 234 16.70 12.49 14.67
CA TYR A 234 15.57 12.41 13.76
C TYR A 234 14.52 13.48 14.09
N ASP A 235 13.77 13.93 13.09
CA ASP A 235 12.67 14.89 13.29
C ASP A 235 11.32 14.18 13.47
N LEU A 236 11.21 12.94 13.00
CA LEU A 236 10.00 12.12 13.01
C LEU A 236 10.36 10.65 13.20
N ILE A 237 9.68 10.00 14.14
CA ILE A 237 9.72 8.55 14.33
C ILE A 237 8.43 7.94 13.78
N ILE A 238 8.56 6.92 12.94
CA ILE A 238 7.42 6.19 12.38
C ILE A 238 7.51 4.73 12.82
N TYR A 239 6.48 4.23 13.50
CA TYR A 239 6.33 2.80 13.74
C TYR A 239 5.45 2.21 12.64
N GLY A 240 6.07 1.46 11.74
CA GLY A 240 5.42 0.95 10.53
C GLY A 240 4.35 -0.11 10.77
N SER A 241 4.34 -0.74 11.94
CA SER A 241 3.22 -1.55 12.45
C SER A 241 3.30 -1.63 13.96
N TYR A 242 2.51 -0.82 14.67
CA TYR A 242 2.62 -0.78 16.13
C TYR A 242 2.11 -2.06 16.81
N HIS A 243 1.27 -2.84 16.13
CA HIS A 243 0.79 -4.14 16.61
C HIS A 243 1.86 -5.22 16.58
N ARG A 244 2.84 -5.08 15.67
CA ARG A 244 3.90 -6.06 15.47
C ARG A 244 5.22 -5.60 16.07
N GLY A 245 5.13 -4.85 17.17
CA GLY A 245 6.26 -4.43 17.97
C GLY A 245 6.71 -3.00 17.69
N MET A 246 7.01 -2.30 18.78
CA MET A 246 7.55 -0.93 18.77
C MET A 246 8.91 -0.93 19.47
N PRO A 247 9.99 -1.32 18.77
CA PRO A 247 11.32 -1.35 19.37
C PRO A 247 11.69 0.03 19.92
N TYR A 248 12.38 0.03 21.07
CA TYR A 248 12.84 1.23 21.77
C TYR A 248 11.73 2.23 22.17
N TYR A 249 10.45 1.83 22.20
CA TYR A 249 9.37 2.77 22.46
C TYR A 249 9.50 3.51 23.81
N GLU A 250 9.99 2.84 24.86
CA GLU A 250 10.26 3.52 26.13
C GLU A 250 11.28 4.66 25.97
N LEU A 251 12.35 4.43 25.20
CA LEU A 251 13.36 5.45 24.91
C LEU A 251 12.80 6.58 24.05
N VAL A 252 12.12 6.21 22.95
CA VAL A 252 11.48 7.17 22.05
C VAL A 252 10.48 8.05 22.82
N SER A 253 9.66 7.47 23.69
CA SER A 253 8.67 8.21 24.47
C SER A 253 9.27 9.17 25.51
N LYS A 254 10.51 8.94 25.95
CA LYS A 254 11.25 9.84 26.84
C LYS A 254 11.93 10.99 26.08
N THR A 255 12.32 10.76 24.82
CA THR A 255 13.14 11.72 24.05
C THR A 255 12.34 12.56 23.05
N TYR A 256 11.29 11.97 22.44
CA TYR A 256 10.47 12.60 21.40
C TYR A 256 9.12 13.01 21.96
N LYS A 257 8.59 14.15 21.49
CA LYS A 257 7.24 14.58 21.82
C LYS A 257 6.23 13.61 21.18
N PRO A 258 5.05 13.41 21.79
CA PRO A 258 4.06 12.50 21.22
C PRO A 258 3.68 12.79 19.76
N ASN A 259 3.61 14.07 19.39
CA ASN A 259 3.30 14.53 18.02
C ASN A 259 4.49 14.45 17.04
N GLU A 260 5.67 14.01 17.50
CA GLU A 260 6.83 13.66 16.65
C GLU A 260 6.87 12.14 16.39
N VAL A 261 5.80 11.41 16.73
CA VAL A 261 5.68 9.95 16.57
C VAL A 261 4.41 9.59 15.81
N VAL A 262 4.58 8.82 14.74
CA VAL A 262 3.50 8.26 13.91
C VAL A 262 3.41 6.76 14.13
N LEU A 263 2.20 6.25 14.31
CA LEU A 263 1.90 4.82 14.47
C LEU A 263 0.96 4.35 13.36
N LEU A 264 1.31 3.27 12.67
CA LEU A 264 0.49 2.67 11.62
C LEU A 264 -0.29 1.44 12.13
N CYS A 265 -1.63 1.46 12.04
CA CYS A 265 -2.54 0.35 12.31
C CYS A 265 -2.88 -0.36 10.98
N GLY A 266 -2.22 -1.50 10.71
CA GLY A 266 -2.40 -2.28 9.48
C GLY A 266 -3.28 -3.53 9.62
N GLU A 267 -3.84 -3.80 10.79
CA GLU A 267 -4.62 -5.00 11.04
C GLU A 267 -5.96 -5.01 10.29
N ASP A 268 -6.52 -6.21 10.14
CA ASP A 268 -7.73 -6.48 9.37
C ASP A 268 -9.03 -6.32 10.19
N ILE A 269 -9.02 -6.75 11.45
CA ILE A 269 -10.20 -6.79 12.32
C ILE A 269 -9.80 -6.62 13.79
N HIS A 270 -10.00 -5.42 14.36
CA HIS A 270 -10.05 -5.18 15.81
C HIS A 270 -10.41 -3.72 16.11
N LYS A 271 -10.84 -3.46 17.34
CA LYS A 271 -10.93 -2.09 17.86
C LYS A 271 -9.50 -1.63 18.20
N CYS A 272 -8.80 -0.96 17.27
CA CYS A 272 -7.51 -0.32 17.58
C CYS A 272 -7.71 0.54 18.85
N ASP A 273 -6.87 0.35 19.86
CA ASP A 273 -7.01 1.01 21.15
C ASP A 273 -6.71 2.52 21.01
N ASN A 274 -7.64 3.36 21.49
CA ASN A 274 -7.49 4.81 21.49
C ASN A 274 -6.39 5.30 22.44
N GLN A 275 -5.77 4.43 23.24
CA GLN A 275 -4.68 4.78 24.17
C GLN A 275 -3.55 5.59 23.50
N TRP A 276 -3.20 5.29 22.25
CA TRP A 276 -2.09 5.97 21.58
C TRP A 276 -2.46 7.39 21.16
N ILE A 277 -3.72 7.60 20.79
CA ILE A 277 -4.26 8.94 20.54
C ILE A 277 -4.31 9.72 21.86
N GLN A 278 -4.74 9.09 22.95
CA GLN A 278 -4.77 9.71 24.28
C GLN A 278 -3.37 10.10 24.76
N LYS A 279 -2.33 9.34 24.38
CA LYS A 279 -0.91 9.68 24.59
C LYS A 279 -0.41 10.83 23.70
N GLY A 280 -1.20 11.27 22.71
CA GLY A 280 -0.88 12.37 21.81
C GLY A 280 -0.14 11.97 20.52
N HIS A 281 -0.07 10.68 20.21
CA HIS A 281 0.54 10.20 18.96
C HIS A 281 -0.38 10.39 17.76
N TYR A 282 0.22 10.52 16.58
CA TYR A 282 -0.51 10.43 15.33
C TYR A 282 -0.72 8.96 14.96
N VAL A 283 -1.96 8.50 15.01
CA VAL A 283 -2.33 7.14 14.61
C VAL A 283 -3.01 7.18 13.24
N PHE A 284 -2.49 6.39 12.30
CA PHE A 284 -3.07 6.16 10.99
C PHE A 284 -3.59 4.73 10.89
N MET A 285 -4.86 4.57 10.54
CA MET A 285 -5.57 3.30 10.58
C MET A 285 -6.13 2.94 9.21
N ARG A 286 -5.90 1.70 8.78
CA ARG A 286 -6.35 1.19 7.48
C ARG A 286 -7.83 0.76 7.47
N GLU A 287 -8.29 0.19 8.57
CA GLU A 287 -9.64 -0.39 8.72
C GLU A 287 -10.36 0.27 9.89
N GLY A 288 -11.52 0.90 9.68
CA GLY A 288 -12.14 1.77 10.69
C GLY A 288 -13.61 2.07 10.57
#